data_AF-A0A161X3F6-F1
#
_entry.id   AF-A0A161X3F6-F1
#
_cell.length_a   1.000
_cell.length_b   1.000
_cell.length_c   1.000
_cell.angle_alpha   90.00
_cell.angle_beta   90.00
_cell.angle_gamma   90.00
#
_symmetry.space_group_name_H-M   'P 1'
#
loop_
_entity.id
_entity.type
_entity.pdbx_description
1 polymer ?
#
loop_
_entity_poly.entity_id
_entity_poly.type
_entity_poly.pdbx_seq_one_letter_code
_entity_poly.pdbx_strand_id
1 'polypeptide(L)'
;MYKRKEDLLFWIGIMRDHSIFQSSTFAPKEVTYIKKSMMFRDFFQAVMDKVKSEYDLEMNIPSIMKALNDFINFKRQIVKGLLTCKLEINLLPSFISHQINEAMEFRFELMSPQNYLECLKRPICFIDFLKKWIADGSGHASTYASFLDPTESILRDEALAFKMKFDMLSVKANELQMMMMQSESGESALIMLAAQVEDLMKKFILYLEKMLKHRSECKVMAIGTLSPLLPNHMIREHKYSLNKINEYIENKNRY
;
A
#
# COMPACT_ATOMS: atom_id res chain seq x y z
N MET A 1 13.40 -2.32 -19.26
CA MET A 1 13.95 -1.04 -18.74
C MET A 1 12.84 -0.06 -18.36
N TYR A 2 11.85 0.22 -19.21
CA TYR A 2 10.74 1.15 -18.95
C TYR A 2 9.90 0.80 -17.70
N LYS A 3 9.36 -0.43 -17.64
CA LYS A 3 8.57 -0.92 -16.49
C LYS A 3 9.30 -0.86 -15.13
N ARG A 4 10.62 -1.06 -15.14
CA ARG A 4 11.47 -0.94 -13.93
C ARG A 4 11.57 0.51 -13.44
N LYS A 5 11.57 1.49 -14.35
CA LYS A 5 11.55 2.92 -14.00
C LYS A 5 10.21 3.31 -13.39
N GLU A 6 9.11 2.82 -13.96
CA GLU A 6 7.74 3.09 -13.47
C GLU A 6 7.51 2.51 -12.08
N ASP A 7 7.84 1.22 -11.86
CA ASP A 7 7.69 0.58 -10.55
C ASP A 7 8.57 1.28 -9.49
N LEU A 8 9.79 1.69 -9.86
CA LEU A 8 10.67 2.45 -8.98
C LEU A 8 10.10 3.83 -8.61
N LEU A 9 9.59 4.58 -9.60
CA LEU A 9 8.95 5.89 -9.36
C LEU A 9 7.68 5.75 -8.51
N PHE A 10 6.90 4.70 -8.73
CA PHE A 10 5.75 4.36 -7.91
C PHE A 10 6.17 4.21 -6.45
N TRP A 11 7.07 3.27 -6.15
CA TRP A 11 7.45 2.96 -4.77
C TRP A 11 8.13 4.13 -4.05
N ILE A 12 9.01 4.87 -4.73
CA ILE A 12 9.62 6.07 -4.14
C ILE A 12 8.53 7.11 -3.79
N GLY A 13 7.56 7.29 -4.69
CA GLY A 13 6.41 8.16 -4.45
C GLY A 13 5.56 7.72 -3.25
N ILE A 14 5.31 6.42 -3.10
CA ILE A 14 4.61 5.83 -1.94
C ILE A 14 5.40 6.08 -0.64
N MET A 15 6.72 5.83 -0.62
CA MET A 15 7.54 6.06 0.57
C MET A 15 7.63 7.54 0.97
N ARG A 16 7.65 8.44 -0.02
CA ARG A 16 7.55 9.89 0.21
C ARG A 16 6.21 10.25 0.87
N ASP A 17 5.10 9.77 0.34
CA ASP A 17 3.77 10.06 0.86
C ASP A 17 3.61 9.56 2.31
N HIS A 18 4.11 8.36 2.65
CA HIS A 18 4.17 7.88 4.03
C HIS A 18 4.88 8.85 4.97
N SER A 19 6.01 9.40 4.51
CA SER A 19 6.79 10.36 5.28
C SER A 19 6.02 11.66 5.51
N ILE A 20 5.19 12.07 4.55
CA ILE A 20 4.28 13.23 4.66
C ILE A 20 3.17 12.93 5.68
N PHE A 21 2.51 11.77 5.59
CA PHE A 21 1.47 11.38 6.54
C PHE A 21 2.02 11.34 7.96
N GLN A 22 3.20 10.75 8.17
CA GLN A 22 3.81 10.65 9.50
C GLN A 22 4.25 12.02 10.03
N SER A 23 4.94 12.84 9.24
CA SER A 23 5.41 14.16 9.69
C SER A 23 4.29 15.13 10.09
N SER A 24 3.09 14.98 9.51
CA SER A 24 1.95 15.86 9.76
C SER A 24 1.00 15.37 10.87
N THR A 25 1.22 14.18 11.43
CA THR A 25 0.26 13.55 12.36
C THR A 25 0.81 13.30 13.76
N PHE A 26 2.12 13.43 13.98
CA PHE A 26 2.71 13.35 15.32
C PHE A 26 2.21 14.48 16.22
N ALA A 27 2.08 14.19 17.51
CA ALA A 27 1.89 15.25 18.50
C ALA A 27 3.09 16.23 18.48
N PRO A 28 2.88 17.54 18.71
CA PRO A 28 3.95 18.54 18.61
C PRO A 28 5.19 18.26 19.47
N LYS A 29 5.02 17.52 20.57
CA LYS A 29 6.13 17.13 21.48
C LYS A 29 7.07 16.07 20.87
N GLU A 30 6.63 15.31 19.87
CA GLU A 30 7.40 14.24 19.24
C GLU A 30 8.38 14.78 18.18
N VAL A 31 9.11 15.84 18.53
CA VAL A 31 9.94 16.64 17.63
C VAL A 31 10.96 15.78 16.87
N THR A 32 11.55 14.78 17.54
CA THR A 32 12.51 13.86 16.92
C THR A 32 11.89 13.03 15.81
N TYR A 33 10.66 12.52 16.03
CA TYR A 33 9.94 11.73 15.03
C TYR A 33 9.46 12.58 13.86
N ILE A 34 9.00 13.81 14.14
CA ILE A 34 8.61 14.78 13.10
C ILE A 34 9.81 15.08 12.19
N LYS A 35 10.95 15.49 12.78
CA LYS A 35 12.17 15.81 12.01
C LYS A 35 12.64 14.63 11.17
N LYS A 36 12.67 13.42 11.76
CA LYS A 36 13.09 12.21 11.06
C LYS A 36 12.15 11.86 9.90
N SER A 37 10.84 12.05 10.06
CA SER A 37 9.86 11.87 8.98
C SER A 37 10.08 12.89 7.85
N MET A 38 10.37 14.16 8.18
CA MET A 38 10.69 15.18 7.17
C MET A 38 11.98 14.84 6.40
N MET A 39 13.00 14.31 7.07
CA MET A 39 14.23 13.86 6.40
C MET A 39 13.95 12.73 5.38
N PHE A 40 13.09 11.76 5.71
CA PHE A 40 12.69 10.73 4.76
C PHE A 40 11.89 11.31 3.58
N ARG A 41 10.95 12.22 3.84
CA ARG A 41 10.21 12.93 2.79
C ARG A 41 11.17 13.60 1.81
N ASP A 42 12.12 14.39 2.32
CA ASP A 42 13.04 15.16 1.50
C ASP A 42 13.99 14.24 0.71
N PHE A 43 14.44 13.16 1.33
CA PHE A 43 15.23 12.13 0.66
C PHE A 43 14.45 11.49 -0.51
N PHE A 44 13.26 10.94 -0.27
CA PHE A 44 12.49 10.28 -1.32
C PHE A 44 12.05 11.25 -2.41
N GLN A 45 11.77 12.52 -2.08
CA GLN A 45 11.50 13.55 -3.07
C GLN A 45 12.73 13.81 -3.96
N ALA A 46 13.92 14.01 -3.38
CA ALA A 46 15.14 14.23 -4.14
C ALA A 46 15.50 13.03 -5.03
N VAL A 47 15.32 11.80 -4.56
CA VAL A 47 15.52 10.59 -5.37
C VAL A 47 14.49 10.53 -6.50
N MET A 48 13.22 10.83 -6.24
CA MET A 48 12.17 10.83 -7.26
C MET A 48 12.50 11.81 -8.40
N ASP A 49 12.99 13.01 -8.08
CA ASP A 49 13.36 14.01 -9.08
C ASP A 49 14.56 13.55 -9.92
N LYS A 50 15.56 12.92 -9.31
CA LYS A 50 16.70 12.30 -10.02
C LYS A 50 16.27 11.17 -10.94
N VAL A 51 15.44 10.24 -10.46
CA VAL A 51 14.96 9.10 -11.26
C VAL A 51 14.15 9.58 -12.46
N LYS A 52 13.40 10.69 -12.33
CA LYS A 52 12.72 11.31 -13.47
C LYS A 52 13.70 11.84 -14.51
N SER A 53 14.72 12.59 -14.09
CA SER A 53 15.68 13.27 -14.98
C SER A 53 16.76 12.36 -15.58
N GLU A 54 17.19 11.32 -14.86
CA GLU A 54 18.30 10.46 -15.27
C GLU A 54 17.82 9.24 -16.08
N TYR A 55 18.70 8.75 -16.97
CA TYR A 55 18.50 7.51 -17.74
C TYR A 55 19.06 6.28 -17.00
N ASP A 56 20.10 6.47 -16.17
CA ASP A 56 20.73 5.39 -15.41
C ASP A 56 20.14 5.27 -13.99
N LEU A 57 19.37 4.21 -13.78
CA LEU A 57 18.66 3.95 -12.53
C LEU A 57 19.55 3.30 -11.46
N GLU A 58 20.69 2.71 -11.85
CA GLU A 58 21.43 1.80 -10.97
C GLU A 58 22.29 2.53 -9.94
N MET A 59 22.76 3.75 -10.26
CA MET A 59 23.63 4.55 -9.40
C MET A 59 22.99 4.90 -8.05
N ASN A 60 21.65 4.96 -7.98
CA ASN A 60 20.93 5.37 -6.78
C ASN A 60 20.48 4.19 -5.89
N ILE A 61 20.53 2.95 -6.39
CA ILE A 61 19.96 1.78 -5.70
C ILE A 61 20.54 1.57 -4.30
N PRO A 62 21.87 1.61 -4.06
CA PRO A 62 22.41 1.42 -2.71
C PRO A 62 21.92 2.46 -1.70
N SER A 63 21.81 3.72 -2.13
CA SER A 63 21.31 4.82 -1.29
C SER A 63 19.83 4.64 -0.97
N ILE A 64 19.01 4.31 -1.97
CA ILE A 64 17.59 4.00 -1.81
C ILE A 64 17.41 2.82 -0.86
N MET A 65 18.15 1.75 -1.04
CA MET A 65 18.10 0.55 -0.21
C MET A 65 18.41 0.87 1.26
N LYS A 66 19.46 1.67 1.50
CA LYS A 66 19.81 2.11 2.86
C LYS A 66 18.68 2.93 3.49
N ALA A 67 18.20 3.96 2.80
CA ALA A 67 17.13 4.81 3.31
C ALA A 67 15.83 4.04 3.56
N LEU A 68 15.50 3.08 2.67
CA LEU A 68 14.35 2.20 2.82
C LEU A 68 14.45 1.32 4.07
N ASN A 69 15.60 0.70 4.31
CA ASN A 69 15.84 -0.08 5.54
C ASN A 69 15.74 0.79 6.80
N ASP A 70 16.33 1.98 6.77
CA ASP A 70 16.24 2.95 7.86
C ASP A 70 14.79 3.39 8.11
N PHE A 71 13.99 3.54 7.04
CA PHE A 71 12.59 3.93 7.13
C PHE A 71 11.69 2.80 7.65
N ILE A 72 11.93 1.55 7.23
CA ILE A 72 11.27 0.36 7.79
C ILE A 72 11.52 0.28 9.29
N ASN A 73 12.78 0.43 9.72
CA ASN A 73 13.13 0.40 11.14
C ASN A 73 12.51 1.57 11.91
N PHE A 74 12.44 2.74 11.30
CA PHE A 74 11.74 3.89 11.89
C PHE A 74 10.24 3.61 12.08
N LYS A 75 9.55 3.08 11.06
CA LYS A 75 8.13 2.68 11.17
C LYS A 75 7.91 1.64 12.28
N ARG A 76 8.82 0.66 12.42
CA ARG A 76 8.78 -0.31 13.54
C ARG A 76 8.91 0.35 14.90
N GLN A 77 9.76 1.38 15.04
CA GLN A 77 9.87 2.16 16.28
C GLN A 77 8.56 2.89 16.58
N ILE A 78 7.90 3.44 15.56
CA ILE A 78 6.59 4.09 15.72
C ILE A 78 5.55 3.09 16.23
N VAL A 79 5.43 1.92 15.58
CA VAL A 79 4.50 0.86 16.02
C VAL A 79 4.80 0.44 17.46
N LYS A 80 6.07 0.23 17.82
CA LYS A 80 6.46 -0.10 19.20
C LYS A 80 6.06 1.01 20.19
N GLY A 81 6.26 2.27 19.83
CA GLY A 81 5.85 3.42 20.64
C GLY A 81 4.34 3.44 20.89
N LEU A 82 3.55 3.25 19.83
CA LEU A 82 2.09 3.17 19.91
C LEU A 82 1.60 2.01 20.80
N LEU A 83 2.13 0.79 20.58
CA LEU A 83 1.74 -0.39 21.36
C LEU A 83 2.18 -0.34 22.84
N THR A 84 3.10 0.55 23.18
CA THR A 84 3.55 0.79 24.55
C THR A 84 3.05 2.10 25.14
N CYS A 85 2.20 2.84 24.42
CA CYS A 85 1.69 4.16 24.80
C CYS A 85 2.79 5.20 25.08
N LYS A 86 3.96 5.07 24.42
CA LYS A 86 5.13 5.95 24.59
C LYS A 86 5.30 6.96 23.45
N LEU A 87 4.33 7.03 22.54
CA LEU A 87 4.40 7.86 21.34
C LEU A 87 2.98 8.31 20.96
N GLU A 88 2.82 9.59 20.68
CA GLU A 88 1.53 10.15 20.27
C GLU A 88 1.53 10.56 18.79
N ILE A 89 0.63 9.95 18.01
CA ILE A 89 0.44 10.21 16.58
C ILE A 89 -1.01 9.93 16.19
N ASN A 90 -1.57 10.75 15.31
CA ASN A 90 -2.92 10.62 14.75
C ASN A 90 -2.95 9.64 13.55
N LEU A 91 -2.30 8.48 13.69
CA LEU A 91 -2.33 7.36 12.75
C LEU A 91 -2.50 6.06 13.52
N LEU A 92 -3.28 5.13 12.95
CA LEU A 92 -3.56 3.83 13.58
C LEU A 92 -2.33 2.92 13.54
N PRO A 93 -2.07 2.09 14.57
CA PRO A 93 -0.95 1.15 14.56
C PRO A 93 -0.97 0.18 13.37
N SER A 94 -2.15 -0.33 13.01
CA SER A 94 -2.35 -1.20 11.84
C SER A 94 -2.05 -0.48 10.52
N PHE A 95 -2.43 0.79 10.39
CA PHE A 95 -2.13 1.60 9.21
C PHE A 95 -0.61 1.72 9.01
N ILE A 96 0.15 2.00 10.06
CA ILE A 96 1.61 2.06 9.99
C ILE A 96 2.22 0.67 9.74
N SER A 97 1.59 -0.40 10.25
CA SER A 97 1.99 -1.76 9.96
C SER A 97 1.81 -2.12 8.47
N HIS A 98 0.77 -1.64 7.80
CA HIS A 98 0.58 -1.83 6.36
C HIS A 98 1.67 -1.10 5.57
N GLN A 99 1.99 0.14 5.95
CA GLN A 99 3.10 0.89 5.39
C GLN A 99 4.47 0.19 5.55
N ILE A 100 4.64 -0.67 6.56
CA ILE A 100 5.83 -1.52 6.71
C ILE A 100 5.80 -2.65 5.68
N ASN A 101 4.66 -3.31 5.48
CA ASN A 101 4.51 -4.39 4.51
C ASN A 101 4.80 -3.90 3.08
N GLU A 102 4.27 -2.75 2.70
CA GLU A 102 4.57 -2.09 1.42
C GLU A 102 6.06 -1.76 1.26
N ALA A 103 6.69 -1.22 2.30
CA ALA A 103 8.13 -0.92 2.28
C ALA A 103 8.99 -2.19 2.17
N MET A 104 8.55 -3.29 2.78
CA MET A 104 9.19 -4.60 2.64
C MET A 104 9.00 -5.18 1.24
N GLU A 105 7.84 -4.94 0.59
CA GLU A 105 7.60 -5.33 -0.80
C GLU A 105 8.53 -4.57 -1.74
N PHE A 106 8.61 -3.25 -1.60
CA PHE A 106 9.57 -2.43 -2.35
C PHE A 106 11.01 -2.91 -2.14
N ARG A 107 11.37 -3.27 -0.90
CA ARG A 107 12.70 -3.79 -0.59
C ARG A 107 12.97 -5.09 -1.32
N PHE A 108 12.02 -6.02 -1.37
CA PHE A 108 12.17 -7.29 -2.07
C PHE A 108 12.34 -7.07 -3.58
N GLU A 109 11.50 -6.22 -4.17
CA GLU A 109 11.60 -5.84 -5.58
C GLU A 109 12.96 -5.21 -5.90
N LEU A 110 13.44 -4.29 -5.04
CA LEU A 110 14.70 -3.59 -5.24
C LEU A 110 15.93 -4.50 -5.08
N MET A 111 15.87 -5.48 -4.17
CA MET A 111 16.98 -6.41 -3.91
C MET A 111 17.17 -7.43 -5.03
N SER A 112 16.09 -7.90 -5.65
CA SER A 112 16.16 -8.93 -6.67
C SER A 112 15.03 -8.79 -7.69
N PRO A 113 15.10 -7.80 -8.60
CA PRO A 113 14.01 -7.47 -9.52
C PRO A 113 13.57 -8.65 -10.39
N GLN A 114 14.54 -9.41 -10.94
CA GLN A 114 14.25 -10.62 -11.73
C GLN A 114 13.54 -11.68 -10.89
N ASN A 115 14.06 -12.01 -9.71
CA ASN A 115 13.47 -13.02 -8.83
C ASN A 115 12.07 -12.62 -8.36
N TYR A 116 11.84 -11.32 -8.11
CA TYR A 116 10.53 -10.77 -7.78
C TYR A 116 9.52 -11.05 -8.91
N LEU A 117 9.86 -10.67 -10.14
CA LEU A 117 9.00 -10.87 -11.30
C LEU A 117 8.77 -12.36 -11.63
N GLU A 118 9.79 -13.20 -11.47
CA GLU A 118 9.66 -14.65 -11.63
C GLU A 118 8.80 -15.28 -10.55
N CYS A 119 8.94 -14.84 -9.30
CA CYS A 119 8.09 -15.27 -8.19
C CYS A 119 6.63 -14.94 -8.50
N LEU A 120 6.30 -13.72 -8.91
CA LEU A 120 4.90 -13.34 -9.23
C LEU A 120 4.22 -14.21 -10.30
N LYS A 121 4.96 -14.94 -11.14
CA LYS A 121 4.41 -15.91 -12.11
C LYS A 121 4.02 -17.25 -11.48
N ARG A 122 4.59 -17.59 -10.32
CA ARG A 122 4.36 -18.84 -9.60
C ARG A 122 3.09 -18.72 -8.75
N PRO A 123 2.17 -19.71 -8.78
CA PRO A 123 0.90 -19.63 -8.05
C PRO A 123 1.04 -19.31 -6.56
N ILE A 124 2.00 -19.95 -5.85
CA ILE A 124 2.22 -19.73 -4.41
C ILE A 124 2.69 -18.31 -4.10
N CYS A 125 3.64 -17.79 -4.87
CA CYS A 125 4.09 -16.41 -4.74
C CYS A 125 2.97 -15.40 -5.09
N PHE A 126 2.14 -15.72 -6.09
CA PHE A 126 1.08 -14.83 -6.51
C PHE A 126 -0.04 -14.74 -5.47
N ILE A 127 -0.42 -15.86 -4.82
CA ILE A 127 -1.40 -15.79 -3.74
C ILE A 127 -0.84 -15.03 -2.52
N ASP A 128 0.46 -15.12 -2.23
CA ASP A 128 1.11 -14.27 -1.22
C ASP A 128 1.02 -12.78 -1.57
N PHE A 129 1.26 -12.43 -2.84
CA PHE A 129 1.06 -11.07 -3.35
C PHE A 129 -0.39 -10.61 -3.17
N LEU A 130 -1.37 -11.41 -3.60
CA LEU A 130 -2.80 -11.10 -3.46
C LEU A 130 -3.18 -10.84 -1.99
N LYS A 131 -2.74 -11.72 -1.08
CA LYS A 131 -3.04 -11.59 0.35
C LYS A 131 -2.58 -10.25 0.93
N LYS A 132 -1.38 -9.78 0.56
CA LYS A 132 -0.86 -8.48 1.00
C LYS A 132 -1.78 -7.34 0.56
N TRP A 133 -2.17 -7.31 -0.71
CA TRP A 133 -3.01 -6.23 -1.25
C TRP A 133 -4.49 -6.34 -0.86
N ILE A 134 -4.99 -7.54 -0.54
CA ILE A 134 -6.30 -7.72 0.09
C ILE A 134 -6.30 -7.12 1.50
N ALA A 135 -5.29 -7.45 2.31
CA ALA A 135 -5.14 -6.90 3.67
C ALA A 135 -4.98 -5.39 3.64
N ASP A 136 -4.19 -4.88 2.69
CA ASP A 136 -4.02 -3.46 2.44
C ASP A 136 -5.34 -2.75 2.09
N GLY A 137 -6.09 -3.29 1.12
CA GLY A 137 -7.42 -2.77 0.76
C GLY A 137 -8.42 -2.78 1.92
N SER A 138 -8.40 -3.81 2.77
CA SER A 138 -9.19 -3.85 4.01
C SER A 138 -8.77 -2.72 4.96
N GLY A 139 -7.46 -2.51 5.14
CA GLY A 139 -6.92 -1.43 5.97
C GLY A 139 -7.27 -0.04 5.46
N HIS A 140 -7.21 0.17 4.15
CA HIS A 140 -7.63 1.42 3.50
C HIS A 140 -9.11 1.69 3.76
N ALA A 141 -9.98 0.72 3.48
CA ALA A 141 -11.40 0.83 3.72
C ALA A 141 -11.71 1.11 5.21
N SER A 142 -11.03 0.41 6.13
CA SER A 142 -11.13 0.66 7.57
C SER A 142 -10.66 2.07 7.98
N THR A 143 -9.65 2.61 7.31
CA THR A 143 -9.14 3.96 7.55
C THR A 143 -10.21 4.99 7.20
N TYR A 144 -10.91 4.86 6.06
CA TYR A 144 -12.03 5.76 5.73
C TYR A 144 -13.15 5.68 6.74
N ALA A 145 -13.55 4.47 7.14
CA ALA A 145 -14.58 4.28 8.15
C ALA A 145 -14.20 4.92 9.51
N SER A 146 -12.91 5.12 9.78
CA SER A 146 -12.42 5.71 11.04
C SER A 146 -12.15 7.21 10.94
N PHE A 147 -11.76 7.71 9.77
CA PHE A 147 -11.27 9.07 9.57
C PHE A 147 -12.35 10.04 9.12
N LEU A 148 -13.45 9.53 8.56
CA LEU A 148 -14.65 10.32 8.27
C LEU A 148 -15.33 10.77 9.58
N ASP A 149 -15.90 11.96 9.55
CA ASP A 149 -16.73 12.44 10.66
C ASP A 149 -17.90 11.47 10.90
N PRO A 150 -18.32 11.22 12.16
CA PRO A 150 -19.44 10.33 12.45
C PRO A 150 -20.74 10.69 11.72
N THR A 151 -20.94 11.95 11.36
CA THR A 151 -22.12 12.42 10.61
C THR A 151 -22.09 12.05 9.13
N GLU A 152 -20.94 11.68 8.57
CA GLU A 152 -20.78 11.14 7.21
C GLU A 152 -21.14 9.65 7.14
N SER A 153 -22.24 9.26 7.80
CA SER A 153 -22.60 7.87 8.06
C SER A 153 -22.74 7.04 6.78
N ILE A 154 -23.33 7.62 5.72
CA ILE A 154 -23.49 6.96 4.42
C ILE A 154 -22.13 6.58 3.81
N LEU A 155 -21.16 7.51 3.81
CA LEU A 155 -19.82 7.26 3.28
C LEU A 155 -19.03 6.27 4.17
N ARG A 156 -19.23 6.34 5.49
CA ARG A 156 -18.63 5.40 6.44
C ARG A 156 -19.16 3.98 6.22
N ASP A 157 -20.45 3.80 6.02
CA ASP A 157 -21.07 2.50 5.79
C ASP A 157 -20.63 1.89 4.45
N GLU A 158 -20.50 2.72 3.40
CA GLU A 158 -19.88 2.30 2.15
C GLU A 158 -18.45 1.77 2.35
N ALA A 159 -17.61 2.50 3.10
CA ALA A 159 -16.26 2.08 3.41
C ALA A 159 -16.22 0.76 4.21
N LEU A 160 -17.09 0.61 5.21
CA LEU A 160 -17.22 -0.63 5.98
C LEU A 160 -17.64 -1.82 5.11
N ALA A 161 -18.52 -1.60 4.13
CA ALA A 161 -18.92 -2.65 3.20
C ALA A 161 -17.74 -3.13 2.33
N PHE A 162 -16.85 -2.22 1.90
CA PHE A 162 -15.60 -2.61 1.23
C PHE A 162 -14.68 -3.40 2.15
N LYS A 163 -14.48 -2.92 3.38
CA LYS A 163 -13.67 -3.59 4.41
C LYS A 163 -14.13 -5.03 4.62
N MET A 164 -15.44 -5.24 4.80
CA MET A 164 -16.01 -6.58 4.97
C MET A 164 -15.75 -7.50 3.77
N LYS A 165 -15.87 -6.98 2.55
CA LYS A 165 -15.61 -7.78 1.33
C LYS A 165 -14.13 -8.16 1.19
N PHE A 166 -13.21 -7.24 1.49
CA PHE A 166 -11.78 -7.58 1.53
C PHE A 166 -11.47 -8.62 2.60
N ASP A 167 -12.07 -8.53 3.80
CA ASP A 167 -11.89 -9.54 4.85
C ASP A 167 -12.38 -10.93 4.41
N MET A 168 -13.54 -11.01 3.74
CA MET A 168 -14.05 -12.26 3.19
C MET A 168 -13.08 -12.87 2.15
N LEU A 169 -12.50 -12.03 1.27
CA LEU A 169 -11.50 -12.47 0.31
C LEU A 169 -10.18 -12.89 0.99
N SER A 170 -9.82 -12.26 2.12
CA SER A 170 -8.65 -12.62 2.92
C SER A 170 -8.78 -14.04 3.47
N VAL A 171 -9.95 -14.38 4.04
CA VAL A 171 -10.24 -15.75 4.50
C VAL A 171 -10.10 -16.73 3.33
N LYS A 172 -10.74 -16.45 2.19
CA LYS A 172 -10.64 -17.29 0.99
C LYS A 172 -9.18 -17.49 0.54
N ALA A 173 -8.38 -16.42 0.53
CA ALA A 173 -6.99 -16.46 0.11
C ALA A 173 -6.10 -17.28 1.06
N ASN A 174 -6.32 -17.18 2.37
CA ASN A 174 -5.58 -17.97 3.36
C ASN A 174 -5.86 -19.47 3.20
N GLU A 175 -7.13 -19.86 3.13
CA GLU A 175 -7.52 -21.27 2.97
C GLU A 175 -7.02 -21.85 1.64
N LEU A 176 -7.19 -21.10 0.54
CA LEU A 176 -6.72 -21.54 -0.77
C LEU A 176 -5.20 -21.74 -0.79
N GLN A 177 -4.43 -20.85 -0.16
CA GLN A 177 -2.98 -21.03 -0.08
C GLN A 177 -2.60 -22.33 0.64
N MET A 178 -3.24 -22.61 1.78
CA MET A 178 -3.00 -23.83 2.54
C MET A 178 -3.30 -25.08 1.72
N MET A 179 -4.43 -25.09 1.00
CA MET A 179 -4.79 -26.19 0.10
C MET A 179 -3.76 -26.37 -1.02
N MET A 180 -3.37 -25.27 -1.69
CA MET A 180 -2.38 -25.31 -2.77
C MET A 180 -1.02 -25.86 -2.33
N MET A 181 -0.58 -25.52 -1.11
CA MET A 181 0.67 -26.05 -0.55
C MET A 181 0.59 -27.55 -0.22
N GLN A 182 -0.59 -28.08 0.07
CA GLN A 182 -0.79 -29.49 0.42
C GLN A 182 -1.05 -30.39 -0.79
N SER A 183 -1.68 -29.85 -1.84
CA SER A 183 -2.14 -30.66 -2.98
C SER A 183 -1.43 -30.36 -4.29
N GLU A 184 -0.54 -29.36 -4.33
CA GLU A 184 0.11 -28.85 -5.55
C GLU A 184 -0.91 -28.52 -6.68
N SER A 185 -2.14 -28.18 -6.29
CA SER A 185 -3.29 -27.96 -7.18
C SER A 185 -4.08 -26.72 -6.73
N GLY A 186 -5.01 -26.22 -7.55
CA GLY A 186 -5.89 -25.08 -7.18
C GLY A 186 -5.66 -23.81 -7.99
N GLU A 187 -4.92 -23.87 -9.10
CA GLU A 187 -4.63 -22.72 -9.95
C GLU A 187 -5.89 -22.09 -10.56
N SER A 188 -6.89 -22.88 -10.96
CA SER A 188 -8.18 -22.36 -11.44
C SER A 188 -8.94 -21.58 -10.35
N ALA A 189 -8.90 -22.07 -9.10
CA ALA A 189 -9.49 -21.37 -7.95
C ALA A 189 -8.73 -20.07 -7.62
N LEU A 190 -7.41 -20.05 -7.83
CA LEU A 190 -6.58 -18.84 -7.71
C LEU A 190 -6.93 -17.80 -8.78
N ILE A 191 -7.12 -18.20 -10.03
CA ILE A 191 -7.58 -17.29 -11.10
C ILE A 191 -8.95 -16.70 -10.74
N MET A 192 -9.88 -17.51 -10.24
CA MET A 192 -11.18 -17.02 -9.79
C MET A 192 -11.08 -16.06 -8.59
N LEU A 193 -10.21 -16.34 -7.61
CA LEU A 193 -9.93 -15.42 -6.51
C LEU A 193 -9.36 -14.10 -7.04
N ALA A 194 -8.39 -14.15 -7.96
CA ALA A 194 -7.78 -12.98 -8.56
C ALA A 194 -8.83 -12.08 -9.26
N ALA A 195 -9.74 -12.67 -10.04
CA ALA A 195 -10.83 -11.95 -10.69
C ALA A 195 -11.81 -11.30 -9.69
N GLN A 196 -12.09 -11.95 -8.55
CA GLN A 196 -12.91 -11.37 -7.49
C GLN A 196 -12.24 -10.17 -6.80
N VAL A 197 -10.91 -10.27 -6.57
CA VAL A 197 -10.12 -9.16 -6.02
C VAL A 197 -10.06 -8.00 -7.01
N GLU A 198 -9.84 -8.30 -8.30
CA GLU A 198 -9.83 -7.32 -9.39
C GLU A 198 -11.13 -6.50 -9.45
N ASP A 199 -12.28 -7.18 -9.46
CA ASP A 199 -13.60 -6.53 -9.48
C ASP A 199 -13.82 -5.64 -8.24
N LEU A 200 -13.48 -6.14 -7.05
CA LEU A 200 -13.62 -5.37 -5.82
C LEU A 200 -12.70 -4.14 -5.80
N MET A 201 -11.45 -4.29 -6.24
CA MET A 201 -10.49 -3.19 -6.32
C MET A 201 -10.94 -2.12 -7.30
N LYS A 202 -11.48 -2.48 -8.47
CA LYS A 202 -12.04 -1.50 -9.42
C LYS A 202 -13.16 -0.67 -8.80
N LYS A 203 -14.08 -1.32 -8.10
CA LYS A 203 -15.17 -0.64 -7.37
C LYS A 203 -14.63 0.24 -6.24
N PHE A 204 -13.61 -0.22 -5.53
CA PHE A 204 -13.00 0.56 -4.46
C PHE A 204 -12.23 1.78 -4.98
N ILE A 205 -11.53 1.67 -6.11
CA ILE A 205 -10.90 2.82 -6.78
C ILE A 205 -11.93 3.90 -7.11
N LEU A 206 -13.12 3.54 -7.61
CA LEU A 206 -14.19 4.52 -7.87
C LEU A 206 -14.66 5.22 -6.59
N TYR A 207 -14.75 4.48 -5.48
CA TYR A 207 -15.03 5.06 -4.17
C TYR A 207 -13.91 6.04 -3.74
N LEU A 208 -12.64 5.67 -3.91
CA LEU A 208 -11.51 6.54 -3.58
C LEU A 208 -11.45 7.79 -4.46
N GLU A 209 -11.78 7.69 -5.75
CA GLU A 209 -11.85 8.81 -6.69
C GLU A 209 -12.99 9.78 -6.32
N LYS A 210 -14.14 9.25 -5.88
CA LYS A 210 -15.21 10.05 -5.27
C LYS A 210 -14.72 10.80 -4.03
N MET A 211 -14.02 10.09 -3.13
CA MET A 211 -13.46 10.67 -1.91
C MET A 211 -12.39 11.74 -2.19
N LEU A 212 -11.51 11.51 -3.16
CA LEU A 212 -10.52 12.48 -3.62
C LEU A 212 -11.20 13.77 -4.07
N LYS A 213 -12.21 13.66 -4.92
CA LYS A 213 -12.98 14.81 -5.41
C LYS A 213 -13.62 15.58 -4.25
N HIS A 214 -14.37 14.89 -3.39
CA HIS A 214 -15.09 15.55 -2.30
C HIS A 214 -14.16 16.19 -1.25
N ARG A 215 -13.03 15.55 -0.93
CA ARG A 215 -12.04 16.13 -0.02
C ARG A 215 -11.30 17.32 -0.64
N SER A 216 -11.08 17.32 -1.96
CA SER A 216 -10.50 18.46 -2.69
C SER A 216 -11.45 19.66 -2.77
N GLU A 217 -12.76 19.40 -2.83
CA GLU A 217 -13.81 20.41 -2.86
C GLU A 217 -14.32 20.80 -1.45
N CYS A 218 -13.70 20.28 -0.38
CA CYS A 218 -14.13 20.48 1.02
C CYS A 218 -15.61 20.12 1.29
N LYS A 219 -16.15 19.11 0.58
CA LYS A 219 -17.56 18.68 0.68
C LYS A 219 -17.84 17.56 1.69
N VAL A 220 -16.79 16.91 2.20
CA VAL A 220 -16.91 15.80 3.16
C VAL A 220 -16.13 16.14 4.41
N MET A 221 -16.76 15.98 5.57
CA MET A 221 -16.17 16.20 6.89
C MET A 221 -15.32 14.99 7.30
N ALA A 222 -14.08 15.25 7.71
CA ALA A 222 -13.14 14.22 8.11
C ALA A 222 -11.99 14.82 8.91
N ILE A 223 -11.24 13.96 9.62
CA ILE A 223 -9.97 14.34 10.25
C ILE A 223 -9.02 14.97 9.22
N GLY A 224 -8.20 15.94 9.66
CA GLY A 224 -7.24 16.64 8.81
C GLY A 224 -6.27 15.71 8.07
N THR A 225 -5.93 14.56 8.65
CA THR A 225 -5.08 13.52 8.03
C THR A 225 -5.68 12.96 6.74
N LEU A 226 -7.01 12.93 6.60
CA LEU A 226 -7.69 12.58 5.35
C LEU A 226 -7.63 13.76 4.36
N SER A 227 -6.42 14.23 4.07
CA SER A 227 -6.16 15.23 3.02
C SER A 227 -6.37 14.60 1.63
N PRO A 228 -6.51 15.40 0.55
CA PRO A 228 -6.58 14.86 -0.83
C PRO A 228 -5.41 13.95 -1.23
N LEU A 229 -4.25 14.08 -0.58
CA LEU A 229 -3.11 13.20 -0.85
C LEU A 229 -3.40 11.75 -0.46
N LEU A 230 -4.15 11.49 0.62
CA LEU A 230 -4.41 10.15 1.11
C LEU A 230 -5.25 9.28 0.14
N PRO A 231 -6.41 9.74 -0.40
CA PRO A 231 -7.10 8.99 -1.45
C PRO A 231 -6.27 8.88 -2.73
N ASN A 232 -5.54 9.94 -3.13
CA ASN A 232 -4.67 9.85 -4.30
C ASN A 232 -3.60 8.75 -4.17
N HIS A 233 -2.97 8.67 -3.00
CA HIS A 233 -2.00 7.65 -2.64
C HIS A 233 -2.59 6.24 -2.76
N MET A 234 -3.71 5.96 -2.07
CA MET A 234 -4.36 4.66 -2.10
C MET A 234 -4.84 4.26 -3.50
N ILE A 235 -5.32 5.23 -4.32
CA ILE A 235 -5.67 4.96 -5.73
C ILE A 235 -4.46 4.45 -6.51
N ARG A 236 -3.27 5.05 -6.31
CA ARG A 236 -2.05 4.63 -7.00
C ARG A 236 -1.64 3.21 -6.60
N GLU A 237 -1.77 2.86 -5.33
CA GLU A 237 -1.50 1.52 -4.81
C GLU A 237 -2.45 0.46 -5.38
N HIS A 238 -3.75 0.74 -5.38
CA HIS A 238 -4.73 -0.14 -5.99
C HIS A 238 -4.52 -0.28 -7.50
N LYS A 239 -4.14 0.79 -8.21
CA LYS A 239 -3.80 0.70 -9.64
C LYS A 239 -2.53 -0.10 -9.89
N TYR A 240 -1.50 0.04 -9.04
CA TYR A 240 -0.27 -0.76 -9.13
C TYR A 240 -0.57 -2.26 -8.95
N SER A 241 -1.30 -2.62 -7.90
CA SER A 241 -1.66 -4.03 -7.64
C SER A 241 -2.57 -4.61 -8.72
N LEU A 242 -3.57 -3.84 -9.17
CA LEU A 242 -4.47 -4.24 -10.26
C LEU A 242 -3.71 -4.57 -11.54
N ASN A 243 -2.70 -3.78 -11.90
CA ASN A 243 -1.87 -4.06 -13.08
C ASN A 243 -1.15 -5.42 -12.97
N LYS A 244 -0.57 -5.74 -11.81
CA LYS A 244 0.09 -7.04 -11.59
C LYS A 244 -0.92 -8.21 -11.57
N ILE A 245 -2.13 -7.99 -11.06
CA ILE A 245 -3.22 -8.98 -11.07
C ILE A 245 -3.64 -9.30 -12.51
N ASN A 246 -3.89 -8.27 -13.32
CA ASN A 246 -4.28 -8.42 -14.71
C ASN A 246 -3.20 -9.15 -15.51
N GLU A 247 -1.93 -8.79 -15.33
CA GLU A 247 -0.80 -9.49 -15.95
C GLU A 247 -0.77 -10.98 -15.60
N TYR A 248 -1.07 -11.35 -14.34
CA TYR A 248 -1.13 -12.74 -13.95
C TYR A 248 -2.29 -13.47 -14.64
N ILE A 249 -3.49 -12.91 -14.62
CA ILE A 249 -4.70 -13.49 -15.24
C ILE A 249 -4.50 -13.67 -16.75
N GLU A 250 -4.03 -12.63 -17.45
CA GLU A 250 -3.80 -12.66 -18.90
C GLU A 250 -2.78 -13.73 -19.30
N ASN A 251 -1.69 -13.89 -18.52
CA ASN A 251 -0.69 -14.91 -18.80
C ASN A 251 -1.24 -16.33 -18.62
N LYS A 252 -2.29 -16.54 -17.82
CA LYS A 252 -2.92 -17.85 -17.62
C LYS A 252 -4.01 -18.17 -18.63
N ASN A 253 -4.64 -17.15 -19.23
CA ASN A 253 -5.63 -17.33 -20.30
C ASN A 253 -5.00 -17.58 -21.69
N ARG A 254 -3.68 -17.47 -21.83
CA ARG A 254 -2.94 -17.69 -23.10
C ARG A 254 -2.48 -19.14 -23.29
N TYR A 255 -2.75 -20.02 -22.34
CA TYR A 255 -2.42 -21.44 -22.34
C TYR A 255 -3.66 -22.26 -21.96
#